data_AF-A0A964Y6P8-F1
#
_entry.id   AF-A0A964Y6P8-F1
#
_cell.length_a   1.000
_cell.length_b   1.000
_cell.length_c   1.000
_cell.angle_alpha   90.00
_cell.angle_beta   90.00
_cell.angle_gamma   90.00
#
_symmetry.space_group_name_H-M   'P 1'
#
loop_
_entity.id
_entity.type
_entity.pdbx_description
1 polymer ?
#
loop_
_entity_poly.entity_id
_entity_poly.type
_entity_poly.pdbx_seq_one_letter_code
_entity_poly.pdbx_strand_id
1 'polypeptide(L)'
;MQQDANKRTIFHHAIKIPTLLITLLLRLPDENSRFQALIKRDIHGATVLHQSINCLELFQALWSYVPAKKRQATTMLKDFDGNNLLHKAANNYLLISCI
;
A
#
# COMPACT_ATOMS: atom_id res chain seq x y z
N MET A 1 -9.32 -7.92 -9.76
CA MET A 1 -9.73 -6.62 -9.17
C MET A 1 -9.86 -5.61 -10.28
N GLN A 2 -11.00 -4.94 -10.37
CA GLN A 2 -11.25 -3.91 -11.38
C GLN A 2 -10.46 -2.63 -11.07
N GLN A 3 -10.03 -1.95 -12.13
CA GLN A 3 -9.36 -0.66 -12.06
C GLN A 3 -10.16 0.36 -12.87
N ASP A 4 -10.15 1.62 -12.44
CA ASP A 4 -10.71 2.73 -13.21
C ASP A 4 -9.75 3.23 -14.31
N ALA A 5 -10.11 4.33 -14.99
CA ALA A 5 -9.29 4.96 -16.03
C ALA A 5 -7.89 5.39 -15.52
N ASN A 6 -7.77 5.65 -14.22
CA ASN A 6 -6.53 6.03 -13.55
C ASN A 6 -5.79 4.80 -12.98
N LYS A 7 -6.17 3.60 -13.42
CA LYS A 7 -5.64 2.32 -12.92
C LYS A 7 -5.84 2.16 -11.40
N ARG A 8 -6.75 2.91 -10.78
CA ARG A 8 -7.00 2.83 -9.34
C ARG A 8 -8.03 1.76 -9.04
N THR A 9 -7.76 1.00 -8.00
CA THR A 9 -8.72 0.06 -7.41
C THR A 9 -9.54 0.76 -6.32
N ILE A 10 -10.60 0.11 -5.84
CA ILE A 10 -11.35 0.57 -4.67
C ILE A 10 -10.45 0.84 -3.44
N PHE A 11 -9.34 0.12 -3.30
CA PHE A 11 -8.38 0.32 -2.21
C PHE A 11 -7.62 1.66 -2.31
N HIS A 12 -7.31 2.13 -3.51
CA HIS A 12 -6.68 3.45 -3.69
C HIS A 12 -7.64 4.57 -3.26
N HIS A 13 -8.92 4.42 -3.62
CA HIS A 13 -9.96 5.39 -3.24
C HIS A 13 -10.27 5.35 -1.74
N ALA A 14 -10.21 4.17 -1.13
CA ALA A 14 -10.47 4.00 0.30
C ALA A 14 -9.37 4.54 1.22
N ILE A 15 -8.21 5.01 0.72
CA ILE A 15 -7.11 5.55 1.54
C ILE A 15 -7.59 6.69 2.46
N LYS A 16 -8.57 7.48 2.01
CA LYS A 16 -9.12 8.59 2.79
C LYS A 16 -10.05 8.16 3.93
N ILE A 17 -10.42 6.87 3.97
CA ILE A 17 -11.30 6.28 4.97
C ILE A 17 -10.66 4.97 5.47
N PRO A 18 -9.70 5.04 6.42
CA PRO A 18 -8.94 3.89 6.91
C PRO A 18 -9.79 2.67 7.27
N THR A 19 -10.90 2.90 7.99
CA THR A 19 -11.84 1.84 8.41
C THR A 19 -12.48 1.10 7.24
N LEU A 20 -12.87 1.82 6.18
CA LEU A 20 -13.40 1.22 4.95
C LEU A 20 -12.34 0.38 4.25
N LEU A 21 -11.12 0.90 4.13
CA LEU A 21 -10.03 0.20 3.44
C LEU A 21 -9.70 -1.13 4.14
N ILE A 22 -9.58 -1.13 5.46
CA ILE A 22 -9.34 -2.35 6.26
C ILE A 22 -10.51 -3.32 6.12
N THR A 23 -11.75 -2.82 6.19
CA THR A 23 -12.95 -3.67 6.01
C THR A 23 -12.96 -4.35 4.63
N LEU A 24 -12.58 -3.63 3.58
CA LEU A 24 -12.48 -4.20 2.22
C LEU A 24 -11.37 -5.24 2.11
N LEU A 25 -10.22 -5.04 2.79
CA LEU A 25 -9.13 -6.03 2.80
C LEU A 25 -9.55 -7.31 3.53
N LEU A 26 -10.29 -7.19 4.64
CA LEU A 26 -10.79 -8.34 5.41
C LEU A 26 -11.80 -9.19 4.62
N ARG A 27 -12.46 -8.62 3.60
CA ARG A 27 -13.36 -9.36 2.70
C ARG A 27 -12.63 -10.17 1.63
N LEU A 28 -11.31 -10.02 1.49
CA LEU A 28 -10.52 -10.82 0.55
C LEU A 28 -10.19 -12.19 1.17
N PRO A 29 -10.28 -13.28 0.37
CA PRO A 29 -10.34 -14.64 0.89
C PRO A 29 -9.05 -15.11 1.56
N ASP A 30 -7.89 -14.61 1.13
CA ASP A 30 -6.59 -15.09 1.59
C ASP A 30 -5.52 -13.99 1.68
N GLU A 31 -4.41 -14.31 2.33
CA GLU A 31 -3.28 -13.39 2.55
C GLU A 31 -2.64 -12.92 1.24
N ASN A 32 -2.56 -13.79 0.23
CA ASN A 32 -1.99 -13.42 -1.06
C ASN A 32 -2.93 -12.46 -1.81
N SER A 33 -4.24 -12.67 -1.76
CA SER A 33 -5.24 -11.74 -2.30
C SER A 33 -5.15 -10.36 -1.63
N ARG A 34 -5.03 -10.30 -0.30
CA ARG A 34 -4.81 -9.04 0.44
C ARG A 34 -3.52 -8.35 0.03
N PHE A 35 -2.43 -9.10 -0.03
CA PHE A 35 -1.14 -8.58 -0.47
C PHE A 35 -1.20 -8.02 -1.91
N GLN A 36 -1.83 -8.74 -2.84
CA GLN A 36 -1.99 -8.31 -4.23
C GLN A 36 -2.81 -7.03 -4.34
N ALA A 37 -3.82 -6.84 -3.47
CA ALA A 37 -4.55 -5.59 -3.38
C ALA A 37 -3.65 -4.42 -2.94
N LEU A 38 -2.77 -4.64 -1.95
CA LEU A 38 -1.86 -3.63 -1.42
C LEU A 38 -0.75 -3.20 -2.38
N ILE A 39 -0.26 -4.11 -3.22
CA ILE A 39 0.81 -3.83 -4.20
C ILE A 39 0.29 -3.44 -5.59
N LYS A 40 -1.03 -3.35 -5.76
CA LYS A 40 -1.61 -2.94 -7.04
C LYS A 40 -1.22 -1.50 -7.36
N ARG A 41 -0.76 -1.25 -8.58
CA ARG A 41 -0.26 0.06 -9.04
C ARG A 41 -1.34 0.87 -9.75
N ASP A 42 -1.33 2.19 -9.52
CA ASP A 42 -2.11 3.17 -10.27
C ASP A 42 -1.37 3.67 -11.54
N ILE A 43 -1.89 4.71 -12.21
CA ILE A 43 -1.28 5.32 -13.41
C ILE A 43 0.08 5.97 -13.15
N HIS A 44 0.47 6.22 -11.90
CA HIS A 44 1.78 6.76 -11.55
C HIS A 44 2.74 5.64 -11.13
N GLY A 45 2.31 4.37 -11.20
CA GLY A 45 3.07 3.25 -10.70
C GLY A 45 3.07 3.14 -9.17
N ALA A 46 2.37 4.05 -8.47
CA ALA A 46 2.28 4.06 -7.03
C ALA A 46 1.33 2.96 -6.57
N THR A 47 1.72 2.26 -5.50
CA THR A 47 0.86 1.23 -4.88
C THR A 47 -0.03 1.83 -3.79
N VAL A 48 -1.00 1.05 -3.31
CA VAL A 48 -1.81 1.43 -2.13
C VAL A 48 -0.90 1.74 -0.92
N LEU A 49 0.17 0.97 -0.72
CA LEU A 49 1.16 1.22 0.33
C LEU A 49 1.94 2.53 0.13
N HIS A 50 2.24 2.94 -1.11
CA HIS A 50 2.87 4.24 -1.35
C HIS A 50 1.93 5.39 -0.94
N GLN A 51 0.63 5.24 -1.20
CA GLN A 51 -0.37 6.27 -0.89
C GLN A 51 -0.69 6.36 0.61
N SER A 52 -0.53 5.28 1.38
CA SER A 52 -0.81 5.28 2.82
C SER A 52 0.26 5.94 3.68
N ILE A 53 1.44 6.25 3.12
CA ILE A 53 2.57 6.91 3.83
C ILE A 53 2.16 8.25 4.48
N ASN A 54 1.12 8.92 3.97
CA ASN A 54 0.64 10.16 4.58
C ASN A 54 -0.14 9.95 5.89
N CYS A 55 -0.40 8.71 6.31
CA CYS A 55 -1.06 8.36 7.57
C CYS A 55 -0.34 7.17 8.21
N LEU A 56 0.46 7.43 9.24
CA LEU A 56 1.31 6.42 9.91
C LEU A 56 0.50 5.22 10.41
N GLU A 57 -0.62 5.46 11.09
CA GLU A 57 -1.48 4.41 11.64
C GLU A 57 -2.05 3.51 10.55
N LEU A 58 -2.53 4.11 9.46
CA LEU A 58 -3.02 3.37 8.30
C LEU A 58 -1.87 2.57 7.66
N PHE A 59 -0.71 3.18 7.45
CA PHE A 59 0.44 2.47 6.89
C PHE A 59 0.81 1.25 7.74
N GLN A 60 0.95 1.40 9.07
CA GLN A 60 1.27 0.30 9.98
C GLN A 60 0.21 -0.81 9.92
N ALA A 61 -1.07 -0.45 9.92
CA ALA A 61 -2.16 -1.41 9.77
C ALA A 61 -2.03 -2.18 8.45
N LEU A 62 -1.78 -1.51 7.33
CA LEU A 62 -1.60 -2.17 6.03
C LEU A 62 -0.33 -3.00 5.93
N TRP A 63 0.77 -2.53 6.53
CA TRP A 63 2.04 -3.22 6.58
C TRP A 63 1.94 -4.54 7.37
N SER A 64 1.04 -4.62 8.36
CA SER A 64 0.76 -5.87 9.08
C SER A 64 0.19 -6.98 8.19
N TYR A 65 -0.47 -6.62 7.09
CA TYR A 65 -0.98 -7.57 6.08
C TYR A 65 0.06 -7.92 5.01
N VAL A 66 1.25 -7.32 5.02
CA VAL A 66 2.33 -7.67 4.10
C VAL A 66 3.05 -8.92 4.65
N PRO A 67 3.06 -10.04 3.90
CA PRO A 67 3.72 -11.26 4.33
C PRO A 67 5.19 -11.00 4.64
N ALA A 68 5.71 -11.53 5.76
CA ALA A 68 7.10 -11.29 6.17
C ALA A 68 8.11 -11.60 5.05
N LYS A 69 7.91 -12.71 4.34
CA LYS A 69 8.75 -13.15 3.22
C LYS A 69 8.71 -12.21 1.99
N LYS A 70 7.70 -11.34 1.90
CA LYS A 70 7.51 -10.39 0.78
C LYS A 70 7.87 -8.95 1.15
N ARG A 71 8.15 -8.64 2.42
CA ARG A 71 8.44 -7.27 2.87
C ARG A 71 9.60 -6.64 2.11
N GLN A 72 10.73 -7.32 2.02
CA GLN A 72 11.90 -6.83 1.28
C GLN A 72 11.57 -6.49 -0.18
N ALA A 73 10.91 -7.40 -0.90
CA ALA A 73 10.51 -7.17 -2.28
C ALA A 73 9.51 -6.00 -2.40
N THR A 74 8.62 -5.85 -1.41
CA THR A 74 7.62 -4.78 -1.36
C THR A 74 8.27 -3.41 -1.15
N THR A 75 9.25 -3.33 -0.25
CA THR A 75 10.05 -2.12 0.00
C THR A 75 10.83 -1.66 -1.23
N MET A 76 11.16 -2.59 -2.15
CA MET A 76 11.89 -2.30 -3.37
C MET A 76 10.99 -1.93 -4.57
N LEU A 77 9.66 -2.01 -4.42
CA LEU A 77 8.73 -1.58 -5.48
C LEU A 77 8.88 -0.08 -5.70
N LYS A 78 9.18 0.30 -6.95
CA LYS A 78 9.28 1.71 -7.37
C LYS A 78 8.04 2.16 -8.13
N ASP A 79 7.60 3.38 -7.86
CA ASP A 79 6.70 4.13 -8.73
C ASP A 79 7.41 4.55 -10.04
N PHE A 80 6.70 5.26 -10.92
CA PHE A 80 7.26 5.69 -12.21
C PHE A 80 8.29 6.81 -12.07
N ASP A 81 8.35 7.48 -10.93
CA ASP A 81 9.40 8.44 -10.60
C ASP A 81 10.65 7.75 -10.01
N GLY A 82 10.64 6.41 -9.90
CA GLY A 82 11.74 5.63 -9.34
C GLY A 82 11.77 5.60 -7.81
N ASN A 83 10.77 6.18 -7.14
CA ASN A 83 10.69 6.23 -5.69
C ASN A 83 10.07 4.94 -5.14
N ASN A 84 10.69 4.36 -4.12
CA ASN A 84 10.13 3.26 -3.35
C ASN A 84 9.55 3.74 -1.99
N LEU A 85 9.08 2.81 -1.15
CA LEU A 85 8.52 3.15 0.16
C LEU A 85 9.51 3.94 1.04
N LEU A 86 10.81 3.61 1.03
CA LEU A 86 11.83 4.32 1.80
C LEU A 86 12.04 5.76 1.30
N HIS A 87 12.06 5.97 -0.02
CA HIS A 87 12.16 7.31 -0.60
C HIS A 87 10.96 8.18 -0.18
N LYS A 88 9.75 7.61 -0.23
CA LYS A 88 8.53 8.33 0.18
C LYS A 88 8.46 8.54 1.70
N ALA A 89 9.03 7.64 2.50
CA ALA A 89 9.09 7.75 3.96
C ALA A 89 10.23 8.64 4.48
N ALA A 90 11.12 9.14 3.61
CA ALA A 90 12.34 9.85 4.01
C ALA A 90 12.10 11.05 4.95
N ASN A 91 10.95 11.72 4.80
CA ASN A 91 10.57 12.87 5.64
C ASN A 91 9.79 12.47 6.91
N ASN A 92 9.60 11.18 7.18
CA ASN A 92 8.86 10.68 8.34
C ASN A 92 9.64 9.55 9.02
N TYR A 93 10.44 9.93 10.02
CA TYR A 93 11.28 9.00 10.79
C TYR A 93 10.51 7.81 11.40
N LEU A 94 9.25 8.03 11.82
CA LEU A 94 8.42 6.97 12.39
C LEU A 94 7.99 5.94 11.34
N LEU A 95 7.90 6.31 10.07
CA LEU A 95 7.62 5.37 8.98
C LEU A 95 8.87 4.57 8.60
N ILE A 96 10.05 5.18 8.64
CA ILE A 96 11.32 4.50 8.36
C ILE A 96 11.54 3.35 9.34
N SER A 97 11.21 3.53 10.63
CA SER A 97 11.35 2.46 11.63
C SER A 97 10.36 1.29 11.47
N CYS A 98 9.31 1.45 10.65
CA CYS A 98 8.31 0.42 10.41
C CYS A 98 8.67 -0.53 9.25
N ILE A 99 9.57 -0.10 8.35
CA ILE A 99 9.89 -0.77 7.08
C ILE A 99 11.16 -1.62 7.23
#